data_AF-K7QR06-F1
#
_entry.id   AF-K7QR06-F1
#
_cell.length_a   1.000
_cell.length_b   1.000
_cell.length_c   1.000
_cell.angle_alpha   90.00
_cell.angle_beta   90.00
_cell.angle_gamma   90.00
#
_symmetry.space_group_name_H-M   'P 1'
#
loop_
_entity.id
_entity.type
_entity.pdbx_description
1 polymer ?
#
loop_
_entity_poly.entity_id
_entity_poly.type
_entity_poly.pdbx_seq_one_letter_code
_entity_poly.pdbx_strand_id
1 'polypeptide(L)' 'IVSDIPGTTDASFGREVVSYESPKPNIGIHRFTFVLFQQKKRQAMNPPSTRDYFNTRRFANENDLGLPV' A
#
# COMPACT_ATOMS: atom_id res chain seq x y z
N ILE A 1 1.27 -0.17 4.78
CA ILE A 1 1.58 -0.77 3.45
C ILE A 1 2.22 -2.12 3.71
N VAL A 2 1.64 -3.16 3.13
CA VAL A 2 2.16 -4.53 3.18
C VAL A 2 2.51 -4.94 1.76
N SER A 3 3.74 -5.41 1.55
CA SER A 3 4.24 -5.88 0.25
C SER A 3 4.44 -7.40 0.26
N ASP A 4 4.74 -7.96 -0.90
CA ASP A 4 5.17 -9.36 -1.09
C ASP A 4 4.19 -10.41 -0.54
N ILE A 5 2.89 -10.07 -0.50
CA ILE A 5 1.82 -11.00 -0.11
C ILE A 5 1.74 -12.12 -1.15
N PRO A 6 1.93 -13.40 -0.76
CA PRO A 6 1.70 -14.52 -1.68
C PRO A 6 0.25 -14.56 -2.19
N GLY A 7 0.07 -14.95 -3.46
CA GLY A 7 -1.28 -15.16 -3.99
C GLY A 7 -2.03 -16.21 -3.14
N THR A 8 -3.34 -16.02 -3.01
CA THR A 8 -4.25 -16.86 -2.22
C THR A 8 -4.00 -16.90 -0.71
N THR A 9 -3.14 -16.02 -0.17
CA THR A 9 -2.99 -15.82 1.29
C THR A 9 -3.54 -14.45 1.70
N ASP A 10 -3.30 -14.04 2.94
CA ASP A 10 -3.64 -12.71 3.46
C ASP A 10 -2.41 -11.86 3.82
N ALA A 11 -2.64 -10.62 4.26
CA ALA A 11 -1.60 -9.65 4.56
C ALA A 11 -0.62 -10.08 5.67
N SER A 12 -0.98 -11.02 6.55
CA SER A 12 -0.08 -11.55 7.58
C SER A 12 1.12 -12.32 7.02
N PHE A 13 1.01 -12.83 5.78
CA PHE A 13 2.11 -13.51 5.07
C PHE A 13 2.98 -12.56 4.26
N GLY A 14 2.61 -11.29 4.17
CA GLY A 14 3.38 -10.25 3.50
C GLY A 14 4.44 -9.63 4.41
N ARG A 15 5.20 -8.69 3.84
CA ARG A 15 6.14 -7.84 4.56
C ARG A 15 5.49 -6.50 4.86
N GLU A 16 5.30 -6.20 6.14
CA GLU A 16 4.89 -4.86 6.55
C GLU A 16 6.06 -3.89 6.37
N VAL A 17 5.90 -2.89 5.50
CA VAL A 17 6.92 -1.85 5.24
C VAL A 17 6.50 -0.48 5.78
N VAL A 18 5.21 -0.28 6.02
CA VAL A 18 4.66 0.86 6.74
C VAL A 18 3.58 0.32 7.66
N SER A 19 3.75 0.51 8.97
CA SER A 19 2.84 -0.04 9.98
C SER A 19 1.39 0.42 9.79
N TYR A 20 0.43 -0.40 10.17
CA TYR A 20 -0.96 0.08 10.26
C TYR A 20 -1.08 1.17 11.34
N GLU A 21 -1.80 2.24 11.02
CA GLU A 21 -2.16 3.29 11.96
C GLU A 21 -3.67 3.44 11.96
N SER A 22 -4.31 3.28 13.12
CA SER A 22 -5.76 3.34 13.22
C SER A 22 -6.29 4.72 12.81
N PRO A 23 -7.29 4.79 11.92
CA PRO A 23 -7.98 6.02 11.54
C PRO A 23 -8.42 6.89 12.73
N LYS A 24 -7.99 8.16 12.72
CA LYS A 24 -8.39 9.17 13.71
C LYS A 24 -8.72 10.50 13.00
N PRO A 25 -9.86 10.61 12.31
CA PRO A 25 -10.22 11.82 11.59
C PRO A 25 -10.49 12.98 12.57
N ASN A 26 -9.90 14.15 12.31
CA ASN A 26 -10.08 15.33 13.17
C ASN A 26 -11.41 16.07 12.90
N ILE A 27 -11.80 16.22 11.62
CA ILE A 27 -12.97 17.01 11.21
C ILE A 27 -13.67 16.33 10.03
N GLY A 28 -14.99 16.14 10.14
CA GLY A 28 -15.85 15.64 9.05
C GLY A 28 -15.74 14.14 8.79
N ILE A 29 -16.26 13.70 7.64
CA ILE A 29 -16.30 12.29 7.23
C ILE A 29 -15.14 12.01 6.27
N HIS A 30 -14.31 11.03 6.61
CA HIS A 30 -13.12 10.65 5.84
C HIS A 30 -13.29 9.30 5.16
N ARG A 31 -12.75 9.15 3.95
CA ARG A 31 -12.73 7.88 3.22
C ARG A 31 -11.42 7.16 3.57
N PHE A 32 -11.53 5.89 3.98
CA PHE A 32 -10.39 5.01 4.19
C PHE A 32 -10.43 3.91 3.13
N THR A 33 -9.43 3.89 2.26
CA THR A 33 -9.43 3.04 1.07
C THR A 33 -8.32 2.00 1.16
N PHE A 34 -8.68 0.73 0.98
CA PHE A 34 -7.73 -0.34 0.72
C PHE A 34 -7.63 -0.55 -0.80
N VAL A 35 -6.41 -0.69 -1.31
CA VAL A 35 -6.14 -0.90 -2.74
C VAL A 35 -5.09 -2.01 -2.85
N LEU A 36 -5.35 -2.99 -3.71
CA LEU A 36 -4.45 -4.10 -3.97
C LEU A 36 -3.80 -3.95 -5.35
N PHE A 37 -2.53 -4.33 -5.44
CA PHE A 37 -1.77 -4.33 -6.70
C PHE A 37 -1.04 -5.65 -6.86
N GLN A 38 -0.89 -6.11 -8.10
CA GLN A 38 -0.09 -7.28 -8.42
C GLN A 38 1.36 -6.87 -8.69
N GLN A 39 2.30 -7.34 -7.86
CA GLN A 39 3.72 -7.11 -8.08
C GLN A 39 4.25 -8.00 -9.22
N LYS A 40 5.05 -7.40 -10.13
CA LYS A 40 5.76 -8.15 -11.19
C LYS A 40 6.84 -9.09 -10.63
N LYS A 41 7.46 -8.71 -9.51
CA LYS A 41 8.50 -9.49 -8.81
C LYS A 41 8.51 -9.14 -7.31
N ARG A 42 9.01 -10.06 -6.48
CA ARG A 42 9.19 -9.82 -5.04
C ARG A 42 10.28 -8.79 -4.76
N GLN A 43 10.20 -8.11 -3.61
CA GLN A 43 11.23 -7.17 -3.12
C GLN A 43 11.52 -6.00 -4.07
N ALA A 44 10.54 -5.58 -4.87
CA ALA A 44 10.73 -4.59 -5.93
C ALA A 44 10.30 -3.17 -5.57
N MET A 45 9.85 -2.94 -4.34
CA MET A 45 9.14 -1.73 -3.97
C MET A 45 9.91 -0.91 -2.95
N ASN A 46 9.98 0.40 -3.16
CA ASN A 46 10.54 1.36 -2.23
C ASN A 46 9.45 1.91 -1.30
N PRO A 47 9.59 1.79 0.03
CA PRO A 47 8.62 2.35 0.96
C PRO A 47 8.58 3.89 0.86
N PRO A 48 7.40 4.51 1.01
CA PRO A 48 7.31 5.95 1.06
C PRO A 48 8.01 6.49 2.32
N SER A 49 8.61 7.67 2.20
CA SER A 49 9.30 8.35 3.30
C SER A 49 8.37 9.02 4.30
N THR A 50 7.14 9.36 3.88
CA THR A 50 6.12 10.01 4.72
C THR A 50 4.72 9.48 4.40
N ARG A 51 3.81 9.56 5.38
CA ARG A 51 2.38 9.28 5.21
C ARG A 51 1.64 10.47 4.60
N ASP A 52 2.08 11.68 4.90
CA ASP A 52 1.48 12.91 4.39
C ASP A 52 1.81 13.08 2.91
N TYR A 53 0.85 13.65 2.16
CA TYR A 53 0.99 13.87 0.71
C TYR A 53 1.25 12.59 -0.11
N PHE A 54 0.96 11.41 0.46
CA PHE A 54 1.04 10.15 -0.27
C PHE A 54 0.05 10.14 -1.45
N ASN A 55 0.52 9.68 -2.61
CA ASN A 55 -0.29 9.56 -3.82
C ASN A 55 -0.20 8.15 -4.38
N THR A 56 -1.29 7.39 -4.32
CA THR A 56 -1.36 5.99 -4.74
C THR A 56 -1.00 5.78 -6.22
N ARG A 57 -1.39 6.70 -7.12
CA ARG A 57 -1.10 6.57 -8.56
C ARG A 57 0.38 6.79 -8.86
N ARG A 58 0.98 7.81 -8.24
CA ARG A 58 2.41 8.08 -8.36
C ARG A 58 3.23 6.91 -7.83
N PHE A 59 2.86 6.41 -6.66
CA PHE A 59 3.50 5.25 -6.05
C PHE A 59 3.41 3.99 -6.93
N ALA A 60 2.26 3.73 -7.55
CA ALA A 60 2.11 2.61 -8.46
C ALA A 60 3.00 2.73 -9.70
N ASN A 61 3.17 3.95 -10.24
CA ASN A 61 4.06 4.21 -11.37
C ASN A 61 5.54 4.03 -10.99
N GLU A 62 5.97 4.61 -9.87
CA GLU A 62 7.36 4.52 -9.39
C GLU A 62 7.80 3.09 -9.03
N ASN A 63 6.85 2.19 -8.75
CA ASN A 63 7.10 0.80 -8.38
C ASN A 63 6.58 -0.22 -9.42
N ASP A 64 6.25 0.22 -10.64
CA ASP A 64 5.80 -0.65 -11.74
C ASP A 64 4.60 -1.56 -11.42
N LEU A 65 3.69 -1.11 -10.56
CA LEU A 65 2.56 -1.90 -10.04
C LEU A 65 1.36 -1.99 -10.99
N GLY A 66 1.30 -1.13 -12.01
CA GLY A 66 0.18 -1.10 -12.96
C GLY A 66 -1.13 -0.58 -12.36
N LEU A 67 -2.25 -1.13 -12.81
CA LEU A 67 -3.58 -0.81 -12.28
C LEU A 67 -3.93 -1.67 -11.05
N PRO A 68 -4.80 -1.19 -10.15
CA PRO A 68 -5.33 -2.01 -9.06
C PRO A 68 -6.05 -3.27 -9.56
N VAL A 69 -6.03 -4.33 -8.75
CA VAL A 69 -6.71 -5.62 -8.98
C VAL A 69 -7.82 -5.89 -7.97
#